data_AF-A0A962Y3J6-F1
#
_entry.id   AF-A0A962Y3J6-F1
#
_cell.length_a   1.000
_cell.length_b   1.000
_cell.length_c   1.000
_cell.angle_alpha   90.00
_cell.angle_beta   90.00
_cell.angle_gamma   90.00
#
_symmetry.space_group_name_H-M   'P 1'
#
loop_
_entity.id
_entity.type
_entity.pdbx_description
1 polymer ?
#
loop_
_entity_poly.entity_id
_entity_poly.type
_entity_poly.pdbx_seq_one_letter_code
_entity_poly.pdbx_strand_id
1 'polypeptide(L)'
;RAGLASTRANLSDALGDLLGGSRQIDDDLLEDIETLLLTADVGVDATRRIIADLTARVRRKELADPAALGSALREQLAAILHRIEAPDSRPAPGRPLVILMVGINGAGKTTTIGKLARRYKDAGHSVMLAAGDTFRAAAVEQLQTWGERNAIPVIAQATGADSASVIYDALEAATARRIDVLIADTAGRLHTKTNLMDELAKITRVMKKIDPDAPHEVMLVVDAGNGQNALNQAVEFHSAVGLTGITLTKLDGTAKGGIIFAIADRLGVPIRFIGVGEGIEDLRPFDADEFVKALFE
;
A
#
# COMPACT_ATOMS: atom_id res chain seq x y z
N ARG A 1 7.35 14.82 1.40
CA ARG A 1 7.46 16.01 0.51
C ARG A 1 8.17 15.68 -0.80
N ALA A 2 9.48 15.41 -0.83
CA ALA A 2 10.21 15.16 -2.09
C ALA A 2 9.61 14.03 -2.95
N GLY A 3 9.35 12.86 -2.35
CA GLY A 3 8.70 11.75 -3.06
C GLY A 3 7.20 11.90 -3.32
N LEU A 4 6.62 13.08 -3.14
CA LEU A 4 5.26 13.42 -3.59
C LEU A 4 5.26 14.65 -4.50
N ALA A 5 6.43 15.14 -4.92
CA ALA A 5 6.57 16.42 -5.62
C ALA A 5 5.68 16.53 -6.86
N SER A 6 5.62 15.48 -7.68
CA SER A 6 4.79 15.44 -8.90
C SER A 6 3.29 15.48 -8.59
N THR A 7 2.83 14.73 -7.57
CA THR A 7 1.42 14.75 -7.17
C THR A 7 1.05 16.08 -6.51
N ARG A 8 1.95 16.63 -5.69
CA ARG A 8 1.81 17.96 -5.08
C ARG A 8 1.71 19.05 -6.13
N ALA A 9 2.57 19.05 -7.14
CA ALA A 9 2.53 20.05 -8.20
C ALA A 9 1.16 20.03 -8.92
N ASN A 10 0.63 18.84 -9.19
CA ASN A 10 -0.69 18.73 -9.82
C ASN A 10 -1.85 19.13 -8.91
N LEU A 11 -1.79 18.80 -7.61
CA LEU A 11 -2.92 19.02 -6.70
C LEU A 11 -2.83 20.35 -5.95
N SER A 12 -1.70 20.63 -5.31
CA SER A 12 -1.51 21.83 -4.49
C SER A 12 -1.39 23.10 -5.31
N ASP A 13 -0.60 23.09 -6.40
CA ASP A 13 -0.39 24.31 -7.18
C ASP A 13 -1.69 24.67 -7.92
N ALA A 14 -2.34 23.67 -8.53
CA ALA A 14 -3.64 23.86 -9.17
C ALA A 14 -4.72 24.32 -8.17
N LEU A 15 -4.76 23.74 -6.96
CA LEU A 15 -5.69 24.21 -5.92
C LEU A 15 -5.35 25.64 -5.48
N GLY A 16 -4.07 25.98 -5.36
CA GLY A 16 -3.61 27.33 -5.05
C GLY A 16 -4.03 28.36 -6.10
N ASP A 17 -3.99 27.99 -7.37
CA ASP A 17 -4.46 28.83 -8.49
C ASP A 17 -5.99 28.97 -8.50
N LEU A 18 -6.73 27.90 -8.22
CA LEU A 18 -8.20 27.92 -8.14
C LEU A 18 -8.72 28.76 -6.98
N LEU A 19 -8.07 28.65 -5.82
CA LEU A 19 -8.36 29.44 -4.62
C LEU A 19 -7.68 30.83 -4.66
N GLY A 20 -6.83 31.04 -5.67
CA GLY A 20 -6.05 32.26 -5.90
C GLY A 20 -6.90 33.35 -6.54
N GLY A 21 -6.75 34.58 -6.02
CA GLY A 21 -7.56 35.72 -6.42
C GLY A 21 -8.87 35.80 -5.63
N SER A 22 -9.49 36.99 -5.64
CA SER A 22 -10.76 37.27 -4.95
C SER A 22 -11.98 36.62 -5.65
N ARG A 23 -11.86 35.34 -6.02
CA ARG A 23 -12.96 34.52 -6.52
C ARG A 23 -13.96 34.32 -5.40
N GLN A 24 -15.24 34.50 -5.72
CA GLN A 24 -16.32 34.12 -4.81
C GLN A 24 -16.39 32.59 -4.77
N ILE A 25 -16.85 32.05 -3.64
CA ILE A 25 -17.16 30.62 -3.56
C ILE A 25 -18.51 30.42 -4.25
N ASP A 26 -18.45 29.99 -5.50
CA ASP A 26 -19.60 29.68 -6.35
C ASP A 26 -19.59 28.21 -6.81
N ASP A 27 -20.64 27.82 -7.55
CA ASP A 27 -20.78 26.46 -8.05
C ASP A 27 -19.68 26.12 -9.08
N ASP A 28 -19.20 27.10 -9.86
CA ASP A 28 -18.12 26.93 -10.84
C ASP A 28 -16.80 26.56 -10.15
N LEU A 29 -16.45 27.22 -9.04
CA LEU A 29 -15.27 26.87 -8.25
C LEU A 29 -15.34 25.43 -7.70
N LEU A 30 -16.52 24.98 -7.29
CA LEU A 30 -16.70 23.62 -6.79
C LEU A 30 -16.55 22.57 -7.91
N GLU A 31 -17.01 22.87 -9.13
CA GLU A 31 -16.81 22.02 -10.31
C GLU A 31 -15.33 21.95 -10.73
N ASP A 32 -14.60 23.06 -10.64
CA ASP A 32 -13.15 23.10 -10.86
C ASP A 32 -12.41 22.20 -9.85
N ILE A 33 -12.79 22.27 -8.57
CA ILE A 33 -12.22 21.40 -7.52
C ILE A 33 -12.57 19.92 -7.77
N GLU A 34 -13.80 19.62 -8.20
CA GLU A 34 -14.20 18.26 -8.58
C GLU A 34 -13.30 17.71 -9.69
N THR A 35 -13.12 18.49 -10.76
CA THR A 35 -12.29 18.14 -11.91
C THR A 35 -10.83 17.90 -11.49
N LEU A 36 -10.30 18.74 -10.61
CA LEU A 36 -8.96 18.60 -10.06
C LEU A 36 -8.79 17.28 -9.29
N LEU A 37 -9.72 16.95 -8.38
CA LEU A 37 -9.67 15.71 -7.61
C LEU A 37 -9.75 14.46 -8.49
N LEU A 38 -10.61 14.48 -9.51
CA LEU A 38 -10.71 13.37 -10.48
C LEU A 38 -9.41 13.21 -11.28
N THR A 39 -8.82 14.31 -11.74
CA THR A 39 -7.56 14.28 -12.51
C THR A 39 -6.38 13.80 -11.66
N ALA A 40 -6.41 14.07 -10.35
CA ALA A 40 -5.43 13.57 -9.40
C ALA A 40 -5.65 12.10 -8.97
N ASP A 41 -6.61 11.38 -9.56
CA ASP A 41 -6.95 9.98 -9.27
C ASP A 41 -7.56 9.75 -7.85
N VAL A 42 -8.15 10.77 -7.21
CA VAL A 42 -8.82 10.65 -5.89
C VAL A 42 -10.01 9.67 -5.91
N GLY A 43 -10.58 9.44 -7.09
CA GLY A 43 -11.65 8.48 -7.33
C GLY A 43 -13.05 9.11 -7.27
N VAL A 44 -13.94 8.63 -8.13
CA VAL A 44 -15.27 9.24 -8.35
C VAL A 44 -16.12 9.29 -7.07
N ASP A 45 -16.18 8.19 -6.32
CA ASP A 45 -17.02 8.11 -5.12
C ASP A 45 -16.50 9.01 -3.99
N ALA A 46 -15.17 9.07 -3.82
CA ALA A 46 -14.52 9.95 -2.85
C ALA A 46 -14.74 11.42 -3.22
N THR A 47 -14.46 11.79 -4.47
CA THR A 47 -14.67 13.15 -4.96
C THR A 47 -16.12 13.60 -4.78
N ARG A 48 -17.10 12.79 -5.20
CA ARG A 48 -18.52 13.13 -5.04
C ARG A 48 -18.92 13.41 -3.60
N ARG A 49 -18.43 12.61 -2.64
CA ARG A 49 -18.73 12.84 -1.22
C ARG A 49 -18.05 14.09 -0.68
N ILE A 50 -16.80 14.34 -1.07
CA ILE A 50 -16.06 15.55 -0.68
C ILE A 50 -16.81 16.78 -1.20
N ILE A 51 -17.14 16.83 -2.49
CA ILE A 51 -17.83 17.97 -3.11
C ILE A 51 -19.20 18.18 -2.46
N ALA A 52 -19.98 17.12 -2.25
CA ALA A 52 -21.28 17.23 -1.59
C ALA A 52 -21.18 17.83 -0.17
N ASP A 53 -20.18 17.44 0.62
CA ASP A 53 -19.93 18.03 1.95
C ASP A 53 -19.53 19.50 1.86
N LEU A 54 -18.57 19.83 0.97
CA LEU A 54 -18.13 21.21 0.76
C LEU A 54 -19.30 22.11 0.33
N THR A 55 -20.08 21.71 -0.68
CA THR A 55 -21.28 22.44 -1.13
C THR A 55 -22.25 22.67 0.03
N ALA A 56 -22.46 21.67 0.88
CA ALA A 56 -23.36 21.80 2.03
C ALA A 56 -22.83 22.82 3.07
N ARG A 57 -21.53 22.83 3.35
CA ARG A 57 -20.88 23.80 4.25
C ARG A 57 -20.93 25.23 3.70
N VAL A 58 -20.71 25.40 2.39
CA VAL A 58 -20.83 26.70 1.70
C VAL A 58 -22.26 27.24 1.83
N ARG A 59 -23.27 26.41 1.54
CA ARG A 59 -24.69 26.80 1.66
C ARG A 59 -25.08 27.21 3.09
N ARG A 60 -24.47 26.60 4.11
CA ARG A 60 -24.65 26.96 5.52
C ARG A 60 -23.83 28.18 5.97
N LYS A 61 -23.04 28.78 5.07
CA LYS A 61 -22.12 29.90 5.34
C LYS A 61 -21.05 29.55 6.39
N GLU A 62 -20.66 28.28 6.46
CA GLU A 62 -19.59 27.81 7.36
C GLU A 62 -18.20 28.06 6.77
N LEU A 63 -18.10 28.29 5.46
CA LEU A 63 -16.87 28.58 4.74
C LEU A 63 -16.92 30.03 4.23
N ALA A 64 -16.19 30.91 4.91
CA ALA A 64 -16.26 32.36 4.70
C ALA A 64 -15.39 32.84 3.53
N ASP A 65 -14.33 32.11 3.19
CA ASP A 65 -13.36 32.49 2.16
C ASP A 65 -12.72 31.25 1.50
N PRO A 66 -12.02 31.43 0.36
CA PRO A 66 -11.33 30.33 -0.33
C PRO A 66 -10.29 29.60 0.54
N ALA A 67 -9.68 30.27 1.51
CA ALA A 67 -8.73 29.62 2.42
C ALA A 67 -9.43 28.61 3.36
N ALA A 68 -10.61 28.97 3.88
CA ALA A 68 -11.47 28.08 4.64
C ALA A 68 -11.94 26.88 3.80
N LEU A 69 -12.29 27.10 2.53
CA LEU A 69 -12.63 26.01 1.60
C LEU A 69 -11.45 25.03 1.40
N GLY A 70 -10.25 25.56 1.18
CA GLY A 70 -9.04 24.74 1.06
C GLY A 70 -8.68 24.00 2.35
N SER A 71 -8.95 24.57 3.52
CA SER A 71 -8.81 23.86 4.81
C SER A 71 -9.82 22.71 4.92
N ALA A 72 -11.08 22.97 4.63
CA ALA A 72 -12.13 21.96 4.68
C ALA A 72 -11.88 20.79 3.72
N LEU A 73 -11.35 21.07 2.51
CA LEU A 73 -10.95 20.02 1.58
C LEU A 73 -9.84 19.12 2.16
N ARG A 74 -8.80 19.72 2.76
CA ARG A 74 -7.70 19.00 3.40
C ARG A 74 -8.20 18.13 4.57
N GLU A 75 -9.10 18.66 5.39
CA GLU A 75 -9.76 17.92 6.47
C GLU A 75 -10.53 16.71 5.94
N GLN A 76 -11.29 16.86 4.84
CA GLN A 76 -12.03 15.76 4.23
C GLN A 76 -11.11 14.66 3.68
N LEU A 77 -10.01 15.04 3.04
CA LEU A 77 -9.00 14.10 2.53
C LEU A 77 -8.31 13.35 3.68
N ALA A 78 -7.92 14.05 4.75
CA ALA A 78 -7.35 13.43 5.95
C ALA A 78 -8.35 12.47 6.62
N ALA A 79 -9.62 12.86 6.71
CA ALA A 79 -10.67 12.05 7.29
C ALA A 79 -10.94 10.74 6.54
N ILE A 80 -10.61 10.64 5.25
CA ILE A 80 -10.64 9.36 4.51
C ILE A 80 -9.52 8.45 5.00
N LEU A 81 -8.31 9.00 5.13
CA LEU A 81 -7.10 8.23 5.46
C LEU A 81 -7.04 7.79 6.92
N HIS A 82 -7.49 8.62 7.88
CA HIS A 82 -7.53 8.22 9.30
C HIS A 82 -8.40 6.99 9.57
N ARG A 83 -9.42 6.73 8.74
CA ARG A 83 -10.29 5.55 8.92
C ARG A 83 -9.57 4.23 8.68
N ILE A 84 -8.49 4.26 7.91
CA ILE A 84 -7.69 3.10 7.57
C ILE A 84 -6.33 3.10 8.29
N GLU A 85 -6.10 4.06 9.16
CA GLU A 85 -4.85 4.13 9.92
C GLU A 85 -4.86 3.05 11.00
N ALA A 86 -3.84 2.19 10.97
CA ALA A 86 -3.71 1.10 11.93
C ALA A 86 -2.23 0.83 12.22
N PRO A 87 -1.88 0.52 13.48
CA PRO A 87 -0.50 0.25 13.86
C PRO A 87 0.04 -0.98 13.13
N ASP A 88 1.33 -0.95 12.80
CA ASP A 88 2.05 -2.08 12.20
C ASP A 88 1.82 -3.37 12.99
N SER A 89 1.64 -4.48 12.27
CA SER A 89 1.59 -5.82 12.84
C SER A 89 2.92 -6.12 13.56
N ARG A 90 2.85 -6.62 14.79
CA ARG A 90 4.04 -6.90 15.62
C ARG A 90 4.17 -8.40 15.91
N PRO A 91 5.41 -8.92 15.98
CA PRO A 91 5.64 -10.30 16.39
C PRO A 91 5.23 -10.52 17.84
N ALA A 92 4.60 -11.67 18.09
CA ALA A 92 4.22 -12.12 19.42
C ALA A 92 5.28 -13.09 19.98
N PRO A 93 5.49 -13.15 21.30
CA PRO A 93 6.45 -14.08 21.88
C PRO A 93 6.19 -15.54 21.48
N GLY A 94 7.21 -16.21 20.96
CA GLY A 94 7.17 -17.64 20.66
C GLY A 94 6.44 -18.03 19.37
N ARG A 95 5.99 -17.06 18.55
CA ARG A 95 5.30 -17.31 17.29
C ARG A 95 5.71 -16.28 16.23
N PRO A 96 6.17 -16.70 15.03
CA PRO A 96 6.59 -15.76 14.00
C PRO A 96 5.41 -14.91 13.51
N LEU A 97 5.61 -13.60 13.39
CA LEU A 97 4.76 -12.75 12.56
C LEU A 97 4.93 -13.18 11.11
N VAL A 98 3.84 -13.61 10.49
CA VAL A 98 3.84 -14.09 9.11
C VAL A 98 3.23 -13.03 8.20
N ILE A 99 4.04 -12.49 7.30
CA ILE A 99 3.65 -11.50 6.30
C ILE A 99 3.67 -12.15 4.92
N LEU A 100 2.50 -12.34 4.33
CA LEU A 100 2.34 -12.84 2.96
C LEU A 100 2.27 -11.65 2.00
N MET A 101 3.25 -11.53 1.12
CA MET A 101 3.38 -10.42 0.19
C MET A 101 2.71 -10.76 -1.14
N VAL A 102 1.67 -10.03 -1.50
CA VAL A 102 0.89 -10.26 -2.73
C VAL A 102 0.89 -9.03 -3.63
N GLY A 103 0.51 -9.20 -4.88
CA GLY A 103 0.47 -8.13 -5.88
C GLY A 103 1.06 -8.53 -7.21
N ILE A 104 0.96 -7.66 -8.20
CA ILE A 104 1.40 -7.96 -9.57
C ILE A 104 2.91 -7.87 -9.75
N ASN A 105 3.41 -8.40 -10.86
CA ASN A 105 4.80 -8.20 -11.26
C ASN A 105 5.07 -6.71 -11.54
N GLY A 106 6.25 -6.23 -11.15
CA GLY A 106 6.65 -4.84 -11.36
C GLY A 106 6.09 -3.84 -10.35
N ALA A 107 5.16 -4.24 -9.45
CA ALA A 107 4.64 -3.38 -8.39
C ALA A 107 5.64 -3.08 -7.26
N GLY A 108 6.80 -3.77 -7.23
CA GLY A 108 7.84 -3.55 -6.22
C GLY A 108 7.78 -4.49 -5.01
N LYS A 109 7.13 -5.66 -5.11
CA LYS A 109 7.06 -6.67 -4.04
C LYS A 109 8.42 -7.04 -3.45
N THR A 110 9.32 -7.60 -4.25
CA THR A 110 10.64 -8.07 -3.80
C THR A 110 11.49 -6.93 -3.22
N THR A 111 11.41 -5.73 -3.81
CA THR A 111 12.05 -4.53 -3.25
C THR A 111 11.46 -4.18 -1.88
N THR A 112 10.13 -4.18 -1.75
CA THR A 112 9.44 -3.94 -0.47
C THR A 112 9.81 -4.97 0.59
N ILE A 113 9.96 -6.24 0.20
CA ILE A 113 10.43 -7.32 1.10
C ILE A 113 11.82 -6.99 1.64
N GLY A 114 12.77 -6.61 0.78
CA GLY A 114 14.12 -6.24 1.22
C GLY A 114 14.12 -5.08 2.22
N LYS A 115 13.32 -4.04 1.95
CA LYS A 115 13.18 -2.88 2.85
C LYS A 115 12.52 -3.25 4.19
N LEU A 116 11.45 -4.02 4.17
CA LEU A 116 10.77 -4.50 5.39
C LEU A 116 11.67 -5.42 6.21
N ALA A 117 12.37 -6.34 5.57
CA ALA A 117 13.29 -7.26 6.23
C ALA A 117 14.39 -6.49 6.96
N ARG A 118 14.95 -5.45 6.32
CA ARG A 118 15.91 -4.55 6.95
C ARG A 118 15.31 -3.80 8.13
N ARG A 119 14.12 -3.20 7.97
CA ARG A 119 13.42 -2.46 9.01
C ARG A 119 13.19 -3.31 10.27
N TYR A 120 12.71 -4.54 10.13
CA TYR A 120 12.52 -5.44 11.27
C TYR A 120 13.86 -5.83 11.92
N LYS A 121 14.90 -6.07 11.11
CA LYS A 121 16.24 -6.37 11.61
C LYS A 121 16.84 -5.20 12.40
N ASP A 122 16.71 -3.97 11.90
CA ASP A 122 17.20 -2.76 12.57
C ASP A 122 16.40 -2.48 13.86
N ALA A 123 15.15 -2.94 13.94
CA ALA A 123 14.35 -2.98 15.17
C ALA A 123 14.73 -4.13 16.14
N GLY A 124 15.74 -4.93 15.82
CA GLY A 124 16.25 -6.02 16.67
C GLY A 124 15.54 -7.35 16.51
N HIS A 125 14.63 -7.50 15.54
CA HIS A 125 13.93 -8.76 15.28
C HIS A 125 14.76 -9.69 14.40
N SER A 126 14.67 -10.99 14.69
CA SER A 126 15.12 -12.04 13.78
C SER A 126 14.14 -12.19 12.61
N VAL A 127 14.68 -12.24 11.39
CA VAL A 127 13.88 -12.27 10.16
C VAL A 127 14.23 -13.52 9.34
N MET A 128 13.26 -14.10 8.65
CA MET A 128 13.43 -15.13 7.62
C MET A 128 12.61 -14.77 6.38
N LEU A 129 13.11 -15.10 5.20
CA LEU A 129 12.41 -14.91 3.93
C LEU A 129 12.01 -16.25 3.32
N ALA A 130 10.85 -16.30 2.67
CA ALA A 130 10.41 -17.44 1.86
C ALA A 130 10.30 -17.04 0.38
N ALA A 131 11.00 -17.75 -0.50
CA ALA A 131 11.03 -17.51 -1.93
C ALA A 131 9.87 -18.22 -2.65
N GLY A 132 8.64 -17.72 -2.46
CA GLY A 132 7.43 -18.30 -3.04
C GLY A 132 7.12 -17.88 -4.49
N ASP A 133 7.87 -16.97 -5.12
CA ASP A 133 7.80 -16.74 -6.59
C ASP A 133 8.65 -17.79 -7.33
N THR A 134 8.27 -19.07 -7.19
CA THR A 134 9.04 -20.22 -7.69
C THR A 134 9.09 -20.30 -9.22
N PHE A 135 8.15 -19.64 -9.91
CA PHE A 135 8.08 -19.60 -11.37
C PHE A 135 9.16 -18.71 -12.01
N ARG A 136 9.75 -17.79 -11.24
CA ARG A 136 10.77 -16.86 -11.73
C ARG A 136 12.07 -17.13 -11.02
N ALA A 137 12.96 -17.88 -11.67
CA ALA A 137 14.31 -18.15 -11.15
C ALA A 137 15.04 -16.86 -10.70
N ALA A 138 14.93 -15.79 -11.50
CA ALA A 138 15.50 -14.49 -11.15
C ALA A 138 14.89 -13.84 -9.91
N ALA A 139 13.60 -14.11 -9.59
CA ALA A 139 12.97 -13.58 -8.37
C ALA A 139 13.51 -14.31 -7.14
N VAL A 140 13.68 -15.63 -7.22
CA VAL A 140 14.31 -16.44 -6.16
C VAL A 140 15.75 -15.97 -5.92
N GLU A 141 16.55 -15.83 -6.98
CA GLU A 141 17.95 -15.37 -6.91
C GLU A 141 18.06 -13.95 -6.34
N GLN A 142 17.15 -13.05 -6.76
CA GLN A 142 17.09 -11.69 -6.24
C GLN A 142 16.78 -11.68 -4.74
N LEU A 143 15.84 -12.50 -4.27
CA LEU A 143 15.51 -12.60 -2.85
C LEU A 143 16.65 -13.23 -2.03
N GLN A 144 17.33 -14.24 -2.56
CA GLN A 144 18.52 -14.84 -1.96
C GLN A 144 19.65 -13.82 -1.82
N THR A 145 19.92 -13.03 -2.86
CA THR A 145 20.91 -11.94 -2.83
C THR A 145 20.56 -10.91 -1.76
N TRP A 146 19.28 -10.55 -1.61
CA TRP A 146 18.80 -9.68 -0.53
C TRP A 146 19.05 -10.27 0.85
N GLY A 147 18.78 -11.57 1.01
CA GLY A 147 19.04 -12.32 2.23
C GLY A 147 20.52 -12.32 2.59
N GLU A 148 21.39 -12.70 1.66
CA GLU A 148 22.85 -12.74 1.83
C GLU A 148 23.42 -11.38 2.24
N ARG A 149 23.06 -10.31 1.51
CA ARG A 149 23.50 -8.94 1.81
C ARG A 149 23.12 -8.47 3.21
N ASN A 150 22.03 -9.00 3.76
CA ASN A 150 21.53 -8.63 5.08
C ASN A 150 21.74 -9.71 6.15
N ALA A 151 22.44 -10.80 5.85
CA ALA A 151 22.57 -11.98 6.73
C ALA A 151 21.20 -12.48 7.25
N ILE A 152 20.21 -12.55 6.36
CA ILE A 152 18.86 -13.04 6.62
C ILE A 152 18.70 -14.40 5.93
N PRO A 153 18.30 -15.47 6.65
CA PRO A 153 18.08 -16.77 6.04
C PRO A 153 16.91 -16.73 5.04
N VAL A 154 17.11 -17.39 3.89
CA VAL A 154 16.09 -17.51 2.83
C VAL A 154 15.78 -18.99 2.61
N ILE A 155 14.50 -19.34 2.69
CA ILE A 155 14.00 -20.67 2.34
C ILE A 155 13.54 -20.63 0.90
N ALA A 156 14.15 -21.49 0.08
CA ALA A 156 13.87 -21.62 -1.35
C ALA A 156 13.95 -23.09 -1.76
N GLN A 157 13.20 -23.46 -2.79
CA GLN A 157 13.29 -24.76 -3.46
C GLN A 157 13.66 -24.56 -4.94
N ALA A 158 13.70 -25.65 -5.72
CA ALA A 158 13.98 -25.58 -7.15
C ALA A 158 12.93 -24.74 -7.92
N THR A 159 13.36 -24.12 -9.02
CA THR A 159 12.46 -23.39 -9.93
C THR A 159 11.30 -24.28 -10.37
N GLY A 160 10.07 -23.75 -10.30
CA GLY A 160 8.84 -24.47 -10.60
C GLY A 160 8.31 -25.35 -9.46
N ALA A 161 8.94 -25.31 -8.28
CA ALA A 161 8.37 -25.93 -7.08
C ALA A 161 7.01 -25.34 -6.71
N ASP A 162 6.22 -26.10 -5.96
CA ASP A 162 4.92 -25.63 -5.45
C ASP A 162 5.13 -24.51 -4.41
N SER A 163 4.69 -23.29 -4.71
CA SER A 163 4.85 -22.12 -3.85
C SER A 163 4.31 -22.33 -2.44
N ALA A 164 3.18 -23.05 -2.32
CA ALA A 164 2.58 -23.38 -1.03
C ALA A 164 3.48 -24.32 -0.19
N SER A 165 4.21 -25.23 -0.84
CA SER A 165 5.17 -26.12 -0.17
C SER A 165 6.39 -25.35 0.33
N VAL A 166 6.94 -24.43 -0.49
CA VAL A 166 8.06 -23.57 -0.07
C VAL A 166 7.70 -22.73 1.16
N ILE A 167 6.50 -22.15 1.15
CA ILE A 167 6.02 -21.30 2.23
C ILE A 167 5.69 -22.12 3.50
N TYR A 168 5.19 -23.35 3.35
CA TYR A 168 4.99 -24.29 4.46
C TYR A 168 6.31 -24.61 5.16
N ASP A 169 7.33 -25.03 4.39
CA ASP A 169 8.66 -25.35 4.92
C ASP A 169 9.29 -24.14 5.62
N ALA A 170 9.07 -22.94 5.07
CA ALA A 170 9.57 -21.71 5.66
C ALA A 170 8.91 -21.39 7.00
N LEU A 171 7.60 -21.63 7.13
CA LEU A 171 6.88 -21.44 8.39
C LEU A 171 7.29 -22.48 9.44
N GLU A 172 7.47 -23.74 9.06
CA GLU A 172 8.02 -24.75 9.99
C GLU A 172 9.43 -24.37 10.44
N ALA A 173 10.31 -23.97 9.52
CA ALA A 173 11.67 -23.56 9.83
C ALA A 173 11.71 -22.30 10.73
N ALA A 174 10.89 -21.30 10.44
CA ALA A 174 10.77 -20.09 11.26
C ALA A 174 10.30 -20.42 12.68
N THR A 175 9.30 -21.29 12.81
CA THR A 175 8.78 -21.74 14.11
C THR A 175 9.83 -22.52 14.89
N ALA A 176 10.49 -23.50 14.28
CA ALA A 176 11.51 -24.33 14.93
C ALA A 176 12.72 -23.51 15.38
N ARG A 177 13.10 -22.48 14.62
CA ARG A 177 14.23 -21.58 14.91
C ARG A 177 13.84 -20.39 15.77
N ARG A 178 12.57 -20.25 16.17
CA ARG A 178 12.02 -19.12 16.94
C ARG A 178 12.34 -17.78 16.28
N ILE A 179 12.14 -17.70 14.98
CA ILE A 179 12.24 -16.45 14.21
C ILE A 179 11.06 -15.55 14.57
N ASP A 180 11.32 -14.26 14.71
CA ASP A 180 10.29 -13.27 15.05
C ASP A 180 9.42 -12.93 13.84
N VAL A 181 10.00 -12.77 12.64
CA VAL A 181 9.27 -12.37 11.43
C VAL A 181 9.60 -13.26 10.23
N LEU A 182 8.56 -13.82 9.60
CA LEU A 182 8.65 -14.50 8.32
C LEU A 182 7.97 -13.66 7.24
N ILE A 183 8.72 -13.28 6.19
CA ILE A 183 8.18 -12.56 5.04
C ILE A 183 8.20 -13.50 3.83
N ALA A 184 7.02 -13.82 3.29
CA ALA A 184 6.86 -14.72 2.16
C ALA A 184 6.57 -13.96 0.86
N ASP A 185 7.46 -14.09 -0.14
CA ASP A 185 7.21 -13.60 -1.50
C ASP A 185 6.25 -14.53 -2.22
N THR A 186 5.49 -14.00 -3.19
CA THR A 186 4.59 -14.80 -4.04
C THR A 186 4.71 -14.38 -5.50
N ALA A 187 4.28 -15.27 -6.39
CA ALA A 187 4.10 -14.93 -7.80
C ALA A 187 3.12 -13.74 -7.98
N GLY A 188 3.29 -12.98 -9.07
CA GLY A 188 2.45 -11.82 -9.41
C GLY A 188 1.93 -11.78 -10.85
N ARG A 189 1.80 -12.93 -11.51
CA ARG A 189 1.39 -13.02 -12.92
C ARG A 189 -0.13 -12.87 -13.05
N LEU A 190 -0.61 -11.65 -13.30
CA LEU A 190 -2.06 -11.36 -13.43
C LEU A 190 -2.69 -11.90 -14.74
N HIS A 191 -1.89 -12.28 -15.75
CA HIS A 191 -2.38 -12.68 -17.07
C HIS A 191 -3.21 -13.98 -17.06
N THR A 192 -3.17 -14.75 -15.97
CA THR A 192 -4.04 -15.89 -15.68
C THR A 192 -4.70 -15.68 -14.31
N LYS A 193 -5.58 -14.68 -14.22
CA LYS A 193 -6.18 -14.18 -12.97
C LYS A 193 -6.67 -15.28 -12.02
N THR A 194 -7.44 -16.25 -12.52
CA THR A 194 -8.01 -17.34 -11.72
C THR A 194 -6.93 -18.20 -11.07
N ASN A 195 -5.91 -18.59 -11.85
CA ASN A 195 -4.84 -19.47 -11.36
C ASN A 195 -4.02 -18.79 -10.25
N LEU A 196 -3.76 -17.49 -10.36
CA LEU A 196 -3.03 -16.74 -9.32
C LEU A 196 -3.83 -16.68 -8.02
N MET A 197 -5.11 -16.36 -8.09
CA MET A 197 -5.95 -16.24 -6.89
C MET A 197 -6.14 -17.59 -6.19
N ASP A 198 -6.31 -18.67 -6.95
CA ASP A 198 -6.40 -20.03 -6.40
C ASP A 198 -5.08 -20.47 -5.74
N GLU A 199 -3.94 -20.09 -6.32
CA GLU A 199 -2.62 -20.35 -5.76
C GLU A 199 -2.44 -19.61 -4.42
N LEU A 200 -2.79 -18.33 -4.36
CA LEU A 200 -2.69 -17.55 -3.11
C LEU A 200 -3.64 -18.09 -2.03
N ALA A 201 -4.88 -18.46 -2.40
CA ALA A 201 -5.82 -19.10 -1.49
C ALA A 201 -5.29 -20.44 -0.97
N LYS A 202 -4.63 -21.24 -1.83
CA LYS A 202 -3.93 -22.47 -1.43
C LYS A 202 -2.82 -22.19 -0.43
N ILE A 203 -1.98 -21.18 -0.66
CA ILE A 203 -0.91 -20.78 0.26
C ILE A 203 -1.49 -20.47 1.64
N THR A 204 -2.50 -19.59 1.73
CA THR A 204 -3.15 -19.25 3.02
C THR A 204 -3.68 -20.49 3.74
N ARG A 205 -4.33 -21.42 3.04
CA ARG A 205 -4.86 -22.65 3.63
C ARG A 205 -3.76 -23.60 4.13
N VAL A 206 -2.62 -23.63 3.45
CA VAL A 206 -1.48 -24.46 3.85
C VAL A 206 -0.80 -23.89 5.09
N MET A 207 -0.65 -22.57 5.19
CA MET A 207 -0.10 -21.92 6.40
C MET A 207 -0.98 -22.19 7.63
N LYS A 208 -2.30 -22.17 7.46
CA LYS A 208 -3.29 -22.47 8.52
C LYS A 208 -3.19 -23.87 9.14
N LYS A 209 -2.47 -24.80 8.50
CA LYS A 209 -2.22 -26.13 9.06
C LYS A 209 -1.18 -26.11 10.18
N ILE A 210 -0.24 -25.17 10.12
CA ILE A 210 0.80 -24.98 11.15
C ILE A 210 0.30 -23.99 12.20
N ASP A 211 -0.30 -22.90 11.74
CA ASP A 211 -0.75 -21.81 12.59
C ASP A 211 -2.12 -21.30 12.11
N PRO A 212 -3.22 -21.53 12.86
CA PRO A 212 -4.57 -21.15 12.47
C PRO A 212 -4.78 -19.67 12.13
N ASP A 213 -4.00 -18.75 12.71
CA ASP A 213 -4.11 -17.31 12.39
C ASP A 213 -3.04 -16.83 11.39
N ALA A 214 -2.25 -17.74 10.80
CA ALA A 214 -1.37 -17.38 9.69
C ALA A 214 -2.13 -17.32 8.35
N PRO A 215 -1.71 -16.44 7.41
CA PRO A 215 -0.79 -15.32 7.63
C PRO A 215 -1.43 -14.24 8.51
N HIS A 216 -0.61 -13.60 9.34
CA HIS A 216 -1.05 -12.53 10.24
C HIS A 216 -1.22 -11.21 9.48
N GLU A 217 -0.45 -11.03 8.42
CA GLU A 217 -0.58 -9.91 7.50
C GLU A 217 -0.61 -10.44 6.06
N VAL A 218 -1.66 -10.09 5.30
CA VAL A 218 -1.69 -10.23 3.84
C VAL A 218 -1.49 -8.85 3.25
N MET A 219 -0.25 -8.58 2.85
CA MET A 219 0.22 -7.28 2.39
C MET A 219 0.18 -7.20 0.87
N LEU A 220 -0.73 -6.39 0.32
CA LEU A 220 -0.73 -6.08 -1.10
C LEU A 220 0.27 -4.97 -1.40
N VAL A 221 1.16 -5.18 -2.36
CA VAL A 221 2.02 -4.13 -2.90
C VAL A 221 1.44 -3.63 -4.23
N VAL A 222 1.21 -2.31 -4.29
CA VAL A 222 0.56 -1.64 -5.43
C VAL A 222 1.40 -0.48 -5.91
N ASP A 223 1.54 -0.36 -7.23
CA ASP A 223 2.20 0.78 -7.88
C ASP A 223 1.22 1.96 -8.00
N ALA A 224 1.53 3.08 -7.35
CA ALA A 224 0.70 4.28 -7.38
C ALA A 224 0.60 4.91 -8.79
N GLY A 225 1.58 4.64 -9.67
CA GLY A 225 1.58 5.09 -11.07
C GLY A 225 0.44 4.51 -11.91
N ASN A 226 -0.14 3.39 -11.47
CA ASN A 226 -1.19 2.69 -12.21
C ASN A 226 -2.60 3.31 -12.07
N GLY A 227 -2.79 4.32 -11.20
CA GLY A 227 -4.08 5.02 -11.03
C GLY A 227 -5.24 4.04 -10.79
N GLN A 228 -6.38 4.20 -11.46
CA GLN A 228 -7.54 3.30 -11.28
C GLN A 228 -7.27 1.80 -11.46
N ASN A 229 -6.24 1.40 -12.21
CA ASN A 229 -5.86 -0.01 -12.32
C ASN A 229 -5.35 -0.58 -10.98
N ALA A 230 -4.69 0.25 -10.15
CA ALA A 230 -4.27 -0.11 -8.80
C ALA A 230 -5.48 -0.40 -7.90
N LEU A 231 -6.52 0.43 -7.97
CA LEU A 231 -7.77 0.21 -7.23
C LEU A 231 -8.44 -1.12 -7.63
N ASN A 232 -8.60 -1.36 -8.93
CA ASN A 232 -9.23 -2.59 -9.43
C ASN A 232 -8.45 -3.83 -8.99
N GLN A 233 -7.12 -3.78 -9.06
CA GLN A 233 -6.27 -4.86 -8.55
C GLN A 233 -6.49 -5.07 -7.05
N ALA A 234 -6.50 -4.01 -6.25
CA ALA A 234 -6.67 -4.12 -4.80
C ALA A 234 -8.02 -4.77 -4.43
N VAL A 235 -9.10 -4.42 -5.14
CA VAL A 235 -10.41 -5.06 -5.00
C VAL A 235 -10.35 -6.55 -5.35
N GLU A 236 -9.71 -6.92 -6.46
CA GLU A 236 -9.58 -8.32 -6.89
C GLU A 236 -8.79 -9.16 -5.85
N PHE A 237 -7.63 -8.67 -5.40
CA PHE A 237 -6.84 -9.36 -4.37
C PHE A 237 -7.57 -9.45 -3.03
N HIS A 238 -8.28 -8.40 -2.61
CA HIS A 238 -9.04 -8.42 -1.37
C HIS A 238 -10.17 -9.46 -1.41
N SER A 239 -10.89 -9.56 -2.52
CA SER A 239 -11.91 -10.59 -2.72
C SER A 239 -11.34 -12.01 -2.64
N ALA A 240 -10.13 -12.23 -3.17
CA ALA A 240 -9.53 -13.55 -3.24
C ALA A 240 -8.92 -14.04 -1.92
N VAL A 241 -8.20 -13.17 -1.20
CA VAL A 241 -7.38 -13.60 -0.06
C VAL A 241 -7.58 -12.81 1.23
N GLY A 242 -8.43 -11.77 1.21
CA GLY A 242 -8.67 -10.93 2.38
C GLY A 242 -7.42 -10.15 2.79
N LEU A 243 -7.18 -9.02 2.14
CA LEU A 243 -6.04 -8.15 2.48
C LEU A 243 -6.20 -7.56 3.88
N THR A 244 -5.09 -7.49 4.63
CA THR A 244 -5.02 -6.85 5.94
C THR A 244 -4.11 -5.61 5.93
N GLY A 245 -3.32 -5.45 4.87
CA GLY A 245 -2.45 -4.29 4.68
C GLY A 245 -2.19 -4.00 3.21
N ILE A 246 -1.94 -2.73 2.92
CA ILE A 246 -1.53 -2.24 1.60
C ILE A 246 -0.24 -1.45 1.73
N THR A 247 0.70 -1.71 0.83
CA THR A 247 1.88 -0.88 0.60
C THR A 247 1.77 -0.22 -0.77
N LEU A 248 1.77 1.11 -0.80
CA LEU A 248 1.75 1.88 -2.03
C LEU A 248 3.18 2.27 -2.42
N THR A 249 3.64 1.93 -3.61
CA THR A 249 5.03 2.21 -4.07
C THR A 249 5.06 3.22 -5.21
N LYS A 250 6.27 3.70 -5.53
CA LYS A 250 6.58 4.59 -6.65
C LYS A 250 5.82 5.92 -6.64
N LEU A 251 5.51 6.40 -5.44
CA LEU A 251 4.84 7.70 -5.25
C LEU A 251 5.72 8.86 -5.74
N ASP A 252 7.03 8.67 -5.75
CA ASP A 252 8.04 9.62 -6.24
C ASP A 252 8.03 9.79 -7.76
N GLY A 253 7.62 8.76 -8.50
CA GLY A 253 7.60 8.76 -9.96
C GLY A 253 6.28 9.17 -10.59
N THR A 254 5.26 9.53 -9.80
CA THR A 254 3.89 9.73 -10.32
C THR A 254 3.21 10.99 -9.80
N ALA A 255 2.37 11.56 -10.66
CA ALA A 255 1.42 12.62 -10.28
C ALA A 255 0.02 12.08 -9.93
N LYS A 256 -0.16 10.75 -9.98
CA LYS A 256 -1.41 10.03 -9.69
C LYS A 256 -1.50 9.53 -8.25
N GLY A 257 -0.83 10.20 -7.31
CA GLY A 257 -0.78 9.80 -5.91
C GLY A 257 -2.14 9.86 -5.19
N GLY A 258 -3.17 10.50 -5.77
CA GLY A 258 -4.51 10.54 -5.19
C GLY A 258 -5.23 9.18 -5.18
N ILE A 259 -4.72 8.18 -5.91
CA ILE A 259 -5.28 6.82 -5.90
C ILE A 259 -5.37 6.20 -4.50
N ILE A 260 -4.52 6.66 -3.59
CA ILE A 260 -4.52 6.28 -2.19
C ILE A 260 -5.87 6.53 -1.51
N PHE A 261 -6.53 7.65 -1.81
CA PHE A 261 -7.83 8.01 -1.24
C PHE A 261 -8.93 7.09 -1.76
N ALA A 262 -8.90 6.76 -3.06
CA ALA A 262 -9.85 5.84 -3.66
C ALA A 262 -9.72 4.43 -3.07
N ILE A 263 -8.48 3.95 -2.88
CA ILE A 263 -8.20 2.63 -2.28
C ILE A 263 -8.67 2.59 -0.81
N ALA A 264 -8.29 3.60 -0.03
CA ALA A 264 -8.65 3.72 1.38
C ALA A 264 -10.18 3.69 1.56
N ASP A 265 -10.88 4.50 0.77
CA ASP A 265 -12.33 4.61 0.85
C ASP A 265 -13.06 3.35 0.39
N ARG A 266 -12.57 2.71 -0.69
CA ARG A 266 -13.26 1.57 -1.28
C ARG A 266 -13.09 0.29 -0.46
N LEU A 267 -11.91 0.07 0.11
CA LEU A 267 -11.56 -1.20 0.75
C LEU A 267 -11.62 -1.14 2.28
N GLY A 268 -11.37 0.02 2.89
CA GLY A 268 -11.23 0.10 4.34
C GLY A 268 -10.05 -0.70 4.89
N VAL A 269 -9.14 -1.16 4.03
CA VAL A 269 -7.94 -1.93 4.41
C VAL A 269 -6.82 -0.95 4.78
N PRO A 270 -6.10 -1.18 5.89
CA PRO A 270 -5.02 -0.30 6.29
C PRO A 270 -3.92 -0.14 5.25
N ILE A 271 -3.48 1.10 5.06
CA ILE A 271 -2.25 1.41 4.36
C ILE A 271 -1.15 1.39 5.40
N ARG A 272 -0.21 0.46 5.26
CA ARG A 272 0.86 0.25 6.22
C ARG A 272 2.10 1.07 5.87
N PHE A 273 2.43 1.09 4.58
CA PHE A 273 3.65 1.71 4.10
C PHE A 273 3.44 2.46 2.80
N ILE A 274 4.26 3.48 2.62
CA ILE A 274 4.43 4.20 1.36
C ILE A 274 5.90 4.15 0.92
N GLY A 275 6.11 3.76 -0.33
CA GLY A 275 7.39 3.74 -1.01
C GLY A 275 7.57 5.01 -1.84
N VAL A 276 8.54 5.81 -1.46
CA VAL A 276 8.80 7.15 -2.01
C VAL A 276 10.19 7.27 -2.65
N GLY A 277 10.74 6.15 -3.11
CA GLY A 277 12.06 6.05 -3.74
C GLY A 277 12.63 4.63 -3.74
N GLU A 278 13.85 4.48 -4.24
CA GLU A 278 14.54 3.19 -4.41
C GLU A 278 15.43 2.81 -3.21
N GLY A 279 15.88 3.78 -2.41
CA GLY A 279 16.72 3.59 -1.24
C GLY A 279 16.04 2.76 -0.14
N ILE A 280 16.82 2.14 0.73
CA ILE A 280 16.28 1.20 1.73
C ILE A 280 15.41 1.93 2.78
N GLU A 281 15.76 3.20 3.05
CA GLU A 281 15.02 4.12 3.92
C GLU A 281 13.77 4.73 3.26
N ASP A 282 13.57 4.54 1.96
CA ASP A 282 12.45 5.14 1.23
C ASP A 282 11.12 4.37 1.39
N LEU A 283 11.09 3.34 2.25
CA LEU A 283 9.84 2.72 2.71
C LEU A 283 9.47 3.29 4.07
N ARG A 284 8.45 4.15 4.09
CA ARG A 284 8.01 4.85 5.30
C ARG A 284 6.71 4.24 5.82
N PRO A 285 6.53 4.10 7.14
CA PRO A 285 5.21 3.87 7.72
C PRO A 285 4.25 4.95 7.24
N PHE A 286 3.02 4.55 6.98
CA PHE A 286 1.99 5.49 6.60
C PHE A 286 1.52 6.29 7.82
N ASP A 287 1.38 7.59 7.62
CA ASP A 287 0.82 8.55 8.57
C ASP A 287 -0.11 9.46 7.77
N ALA A 288 -1.39 9.49 8.15
CA ALA A 288 -2.41 10.17 7.36
C ALA A 288 -2.18 11.70 7.32
N ASP A 289 -1.82 12.29 8.46
CA ASP A 289 -1.58 13.72 8.60
C ASP A 289 -0.33 14.15 7.84
N GLU A 290 0.78 13.42 7.99
CA GLU A 290 2.02 13.70 7.29
C GLU A 290 1.85 13.56 5.78
N PHE A 291 1.06 12.56 5.33
CA PHE A 291 0.79 12.36 3.92
C PHE A 291 -0.01 13.52 3.32
N VAL A 292 -1.14 13.91 3.93
CA VAL A 292 -1.95 15.03 3.46
C VAL A 292 -1.16 16.33 3.54
N LYS A 293 -0.45 16.57 4.64
CA LYS A 293 0.43 17.73 4.77
C LYS A 293 1.47 17.79 3.65
N ALA A 294 2.11 16.67 3.32
CA ALA A 294 3.09 16.61 2.25
C ALA A 294 2.49 16.77 0.83
N LEU A 295 1.18 16.57 0.66
CA LEU A 295 0.48 16.84 -0.60
C LEU A 295 0.12 18.31 -0.80
N PHE A 296 0.06 19.12 0.27
CA PHE A 296 -0.39 20.52 0.21
C PHE A 296 0.62 21.54 0.74
N GLU A 297 1.81 21.10 1.16
CA GLU A 297 2.94 21.93 1.62
C GLU A 297 4.27 21.55 0.95
#